data_AF-A0A218YTQ5-F1
#
_entry.id   AF-A0A218YTQ5-F1
#
_cell.length_a   1.000
_cell.length_b   1.000
_cell.length_c   1.000
_cell.angle_alpha   90.00
_cell.angle_beta   90.00
_cell.angle_gamma   90.00
#
_symmetry.space_group_name_H-M   'P 1'
#
loop_
_entity.id
_entity.type
_entity.pdbx_description
1 polymer ?
#
loop_
_entity_poly.entity_id
_entity_poly.type
_entity_poly.pdbx_seq_one_letter_code
_entity_poly.pdbx_strand_id
1 'polypeptide(L)'
;MSVISGMFDRSQVRFHHGKPVSGPRFTQCVEESHVSTRRWHPQNIDVVFSRGVPKINLLVLSGHCPDALLCVLEKYFQDHRSDSLLQRHALQQFLTTKEKQLKSRAPLESKSIFKTYYDALDTIFFFGSLKDLCKISICPPRSLGRNRVGQFINFGVTGRDGYAGLIELEDTTERFVDPGVHTRKWRVHDYIETLLHEMLHAYFDIFACICHARCERRKKRALGTSGHGTAWQWAALAIEEKSGDLFFKKFDMCREPSWNLESAAYRDGAVHRQTWGFEK
;
A
#
# COMPACT_ATOMS: atom_id res chain seq x y z
N MET A 1 -11.53 11.63 40.33
CA MET A 1 -11.67 11.89 38.88
C MET A 1 -11.17 10.66 38.13
N SER A 2 -12.08 9.83 37.65
CA SER A 2 -11.81 8.58 36.94
C SER A 2 -11.63 8.91 35.45
N VAL A 3 -10.44 8.64 34.90
CA VAL A 3 -10.18 8.75 33.47
C VAL A 3 -10.68 7.45 32.83
N ILE A 4 -11.82 7.55 32.15
CA ILE A 4 -12.35 6.48 31.32
C ILE A 4 -11.40 6.32 30.13
N SER A 5 -10.48 5.37 30.23
CA SER A 5 -9.76 4.79 29.10
C SER A 5 -10.76 4.02 28.24
N GLY A 6 -11.43 4.72 27.33
CA GLY A 6 -12.22 4.12 26.27
C GLY A 6 -11.30 3.36 25.34
N MET A 7 -11.02 2.10 25.65
CA MET A 7 -10.55 1.14 24.65
C MET A 7 -11.64 1.07 23.58
N PHE A 8 -11.38 1.70 22.44
CA PHE A 8 -12.15 1.39 21.24
C PHE A 8 -12.04 -0.11 21.02
N ASP A 9 -13.18 -0.79 21.09
CA ASP A 9 -13.30 -2.16 20.63
C ASP A 9 -12.82 -2.21 19.18
N ARG A 10 -11.64 -2.80 18.98
CA ARG A 10 -10.95 -2.89 17.68
C ARG A 10 -11.57 -3.95 16.77
N SER A 11 -12.70 -4.55 17.16
CA SER A 11 -13.39 -5.54 16.34
C SER A 11 -14.06 -4.87 15.13
N GLN A 12 -13.34 -4.94 14.00
CA GLN A 12 -13.87 -4.75 12.64
C GLN A 12 -14.46 -3.36 12.39
N VAL A 13 -13.62 -2.32 12.38
CA VAL A 13 -13.98 -1.08 11.69
C VAL A 13 -14.02 -1.38 10.19
N ARG A 14 -15.23 -1.43 9.65
CA ARG A 14 -15.53 -1.58 8.21
C ARG A 14 -16.06 -0.27 7.68
N PHE A 15 -16.13 -0.07 6.37
CA PHE A 15 -16.63 1.18 5.81
C PHE A 15 -17.81 0.92 4.88
N HIS A 16 -18.96 1.52 5.18
CA HIS A 16 -20.14 1.50 4.32
C HIS A 16 -20.56 2.95 4.06
N HIS A 17 -20.71 3.33 2.79
CA HIS A 17 -20.91 4.73 2.36
C HIS A 17 -19.92 5.73 2.97
N GLY A 18 -18.65 5.34 3.08
CA GLY A 18 -17.58 6.18 3.61
C GLY A 18 -17.65 6.49 5.10
N LYS A 19 -18.50 5.78 5.85
CA LYS A 19 -18.55 5.85 7.32
C LYS A 19 -18.00 4.58 7.94
N PRO A 20 -17.19 4.66 9.01
CA PRO A 20 -16.81 3.50 9.78
C PRO A 20 -18.09 2.89 10.40
N VAL A 21 -18.31 1.61 10.15
CA VAL A 21 -19.38 0.79 10.68
C VAL A 21 -18.76 -0.47 11.29
N SER A 22 -19.37 -1.00 12.34
CA SER A 22 -18.90 -2.25 12.94
C SER A 22 -19.06 -3.41 11.96
N GLY A 23 -18.29 -4.48 12.19
CA GLY A 23 -18.34 -5.72 11.44
C GLY A 23 -19.76 -6.23 11.14
N PRO A 24 -20.58 -6.47 12.18
CA PRO A 24 -21.96 -6.92 12.01
C PRO A 24 -22.84 -5.93 11.23
N ARG A 25 -22.65 -4.62 11.46
CA ARG A 25 -23.42 -3.58 10.78
C ARG A 25 -23.07 -3.47 9.31
N PHE A 26 -21.82 -3.70 8.93
CA PHE A 26 -21.44 -3.80 7.53
C PHE A 26 -22.08 -5.00 6.84
N THR A 27 -22.08 -6.18 7.47
CA THR A 27 -22.73 -7.38 6.92
C THR A 27 -24.21 -7.12 6.67
N GLN A 28 -24.90 -6.53 7.66
CA GLN A 28 -26.29 -6.11 7.52
C GLN A 28 -26.47 -5.07 6.40
N CYS A 29 -25.65 -4.02 6.37
CA CYS A 29 -25.67 -3.02 5.31
C CYS A 29 -25.46 -3.61 3.91
N VAL A 30 -24.57 -4.59 3.78
CA VAL A 30 -24.31 -5.32 2.53
C VAL A 30 -25.53 -6.14 2.14
N GLU A 31 -26.12 -6.90 3.07
CA GLU A 31 -27.34 -7.69 2.85
C GLU A 31 -28.52 -6.79 2.44
N GLU A 32 -28.73 -5.67 3.13
CA GLU A 32 -29.75 -4.66 2.80
C GLU A 32 -29.50 -4.03 1.42
N SER A 33 -28.24 -3.83 1.04
CA SER A 33 -27.85 -3.34 -0.31
C SER A 33 -28.13 -4.37 -1.40
N HIS A 34 -28.04 -5.67 -1.09
CA HIS A 34 -28.30 -6.76 -2.04
C HIS A 34 -29.80 -6.98 -2.31
N VAL A 35 -30.67 -6.64 -1.35
CA VAL A 35 -32.14 -6.70 -1.55
C VAL A 35 -32.63 -5.59 -2.50
N SER A 36 -31.92 -4.45 -2.56
CA SER A 36 -32.15 -3.38 -3.54
C SER A 36 -31.45 -3.68 -4.87
N THR A 37 -31.94 -4.66 -5.62
CA THR A 37 -31.41 -5.00 -6.94
C THR A 37 -31.42 -3.79 -7.90
N ARG A 38 -30.24 -3.52 -8.50
CA ARG A 38 -29.96 -2.59 -9.62
C ARG A 38 -29.91 -1.08 -9.27
N ARG A 39 -28.68 -0.54 -9.24
CA ARG A 39 -28.27 0.88 -9.49
C ARG A 39 -27.56 1.65 -8.37
N TRP A 40 -27.21 1.05 -7.25
CA TRP A 40 -26.46 1.79 -6.23
C TRP A 40 -25.03 1.25 -6.09
N HIS A 41 -24.21 1.61 -7.08
CA HIS A 41 -22.77 1.75 -6.81
C HIS A 41 -22.64 3.04 -6.00
N PRO A 42 -21.89 3.10 -4.89
CA PRO A 42 -21.51 4.40 -4.36
C PRO A 42 -20.84 5.13 -5.52
N GLN A 43 -21.41 6.27 -5.93
CA GLN A 43 -20.79 7.08 -6.98
C GLN A 43 -19.41 7.52 -6.46
N ASN A 44 -18.46 7.74 -7.37
CA ASN A 44 -17.21 8.42 -7.03
C ASN A 44 -17.60 9.67 -6.24
N ILE A 45 -17.20 9.75 -4.97
CA ILE A 45 -17.44 10.94 -4.17
C ILE A 45 -16.64 12.06 -4.86
N ASP A 46 -17.32 13.09 -5.38
CA ASP A 46 -16.64 14.27 -5.89
C ASP A 46 -15.82 14.89 -4.76
N VAL A 47 -14.50 14.80 -4.88
CA VAL A 47 -13.62 15.22 -3.79
C VAL A 47 -13.39 16.72 -3.84
N VAL A 48 -14.18 17.45 -3.07
CA VAL A 48 -13.95 18.87 -2.80
C VAL A 48 -12.80 19.00 -1.79
N PHE A 49 -11.67 19.56 -2.24
CA PHE A 49 -10.52 19.88 -1.40
C PHE A 49 -10.83 21.11 -0.53
N SER A 50 -11.49 20.91 0.60
CA SER A 50 -11.64 21.98 1.60
C SER A 50 -10.33 22.16 2.37
N ARG A 51 -9.73 23.35 2.24
CA ARG A 51 -8.50 23.76 2.94
C ARG A 51 -8.63 23.51 4.45
N GLY A 52 -7.76 22.70 5.05
CA GLY A 52 -7.60 22.69 6.52
C GLY A 52 -7.10 21.39 7.15
N VAL A 53 -7.69 20.25 6.82
CA VAL A 53 -7.19 18.91 7.20
C VAL A 53 -7.72 17.97 6.13
N PRO A 54 -6.89 17.19 5.41
CA PRO A 54 -7.44 16.35 4.38
C PRO A 54 -8.31 15.30 5.08
N LYS A 55 -9.60 15.25 4.74
CA LYS A 55 -10.40 14.05 4.95
C LYS A 55 -9.87 12.99 3.97
N ILE A 56 -8.64 12.52 4.21
CA ILE A 56 -7.90 11.50 3.46
C ILE A 56 -8.77 10.26 3.26
N ASN A 57 -9.56 9.91 4.27
CA ASN A 57 -10.56 8.85 4.18
C ASN A 57 -11.50 9.12 3.00
N LEU A 58 -12.02 10.34 2.80
CA LEU A 58 -12.91 10.65 1.67
C LEU A 58 -12.21 10.63 0.30
N LEU A 59 -10.92 10.99 0.22
CA LEU A 59 -10.14 10.92 -1.01
C LEU A 59 -9.98 9.48 -1.49
N VAL A 60 -9.58 8.58 -0.59
CA VAL A 60 -9.43 7.16 -0.91
C VAL A 60 -10.78 6.50 -1.16
N LEU A 61 -11.80 6.88 -0.40
CA LEU A 61 -13.18 6.38 -0.57
C LEU A 61 -13.83 6.84 -1.89
N SER A 62 -13.29 7.86 -2.56
CA SER A 62 -13.72 8.24 -3.93
C SER A 62 -13.12 7.33 -5.00
N GLY A 63 -11.98 6.69 -4.71
CA GLY A 63 -11.24 5.84 -5.64
C GLY A 63 -11.81 4.42 -5.68
N HIS A 64 -12.85 4.19 -6.48
CA HIS A 64 -13.48 2.87 -6.56
C HIS A 64 -12.71 1.83 -7.40
N CYS A 65 -11.63 2.24 -8.07
CA CYS A 65 -10.82 1.39 -8.92
C CYS A 65 -9.34 1.82 -8.86
N PRO A 66 -8.40 0.95 -9.26
CA PRO A 66 -6.98 1.28 -9.25
C PRO A 66 -6.64 2.57 -10.01
N ASP A 67 -7.25 2.83 -11.16
CA ASP A 67 -7.00 4.06 -11.93
C ASP A 67 -7.32 5.34 -11.10
N ALA A 68 -8.41 5.31 -10.33
CA ALA A 68 -8.80 6.46 -9.51
C ALA A 68 -7.90 6.60 -8.28
N LEU A 69 -7.49 5.48 -7.68
CA LEU A 69 -6.51 5.47 -6.59
C LEU A 69 -5.13 5.99 -7.03
N LEU A 70 -4.72 5.70 -8.27
CA LEU A 70 -3.55 6.28 -8.91
C LEU A 70 -3.70 7.80 -9.04
N CYS A 71 -4.81 8.29 -9.59
CA CYS A 71 -5.05 9.74 -9.70
C CYS A 71 -5.02 10.44 -8.33
N VAL A 72 -5.50 9.79 -7.27
CA VAL A 72 -5.39 10.33 -5.89
C VAL A 72 -3.93 10.45 -5.45
N LEU A 73 -3.10 9.44 -5.70
CA LEU A 73 -1.66 9.49 -5.39
C LEU A 73 -0.94 10.57 -6.21
N GLU A 74 -1.18 10.63 -7.52
CA GLU A 74 -0.57 11.63 -8.40
C GLU A 74 -0.95 13.04 -7.98
N LYS A 75 -2.25 13.27 -7.70
CA LYS A 75 -2.72 14.56 -7.21
C LYS A 75 -2.10 14.90 -5.86
N TYR A 76 -1.98 13.94 -4.95
CA TYR A 76 -1.30 14.15 -3.68
C TYR A 76 0.14 14.63 -3.89
N PHE A 77 0.90 14.01 -4.80
CA PHE A 77 2.26 14.45 -5.12
C PHE A 77 2.34 15.80 -5.83
N GLN A 78 1.37 16.12 -6.69
CA GLN A 78 1.29 17.40 -7.41
C GLN A 78 0.93 18.58 -6.48
N ASP A 79 -0.05 18.39 -5.60
CA ASP A 79 -0.54 19.43 -4.69
C ASP A 79 0.47 19.72 -3.57
N HIS A 80 1.29 18.73 -3.19
CA HIS A 80 2.26 18.83 -2.10
C HIS A 80 3.67 19.12 -2.61
N ARG A 81 3.82 20.12 -3.49
CA ARG A 81 5.14 20.70 -3.79
C ARG A 81 5.75 21.41 -2.58
N SER A 82 4.91 21.86 -1.64
CA SER A 82 5.33 22.31 -0.31
C SER A 82 4.92 21.25 0.72
N ASP A 83 5.87 20.44 1.18
CA ASP A 83 5.61 19.36 2.12
C ASP A 83 4.81 19.84 3.34
N SER A 84 3.68 19.17 3.63
CA SER A 84 2.87 19.49 4.81
C SER A 84 3.73 19.38 6.08
N LEU A 85 3.38 20.10 7.15
CA LEU A 85 4.10 19.99 8.44
C LEU A 85 4.21 18.52 8.90
N LEU A 86 3.15 17.75 8.68
CA LEU A 86 3.10 16.33 9.01
C LEU A 86 4.08 15.51 8.15
N GLN A 87 4.12 15.75 6.84
CA GLN A 87 5.04 15.08 5.92
C GLN A 87 6.50 15.42 6.23
N ARG A 88 6.79 16.68 6.57
CA ARG A 88 8.13 17.11 7.01
C ARG A 88 8.57 16.42 8.30
N HIS A 89 7.67 16.30 9.26
CA HIS A 89 7.94 15.58 10.50
C HIS A 89 8.20 14.09 10.23
N ALA A 90 7.38 13.44 9.40
CA ALA A 90 7.57 12.05 9.01
C ALA A 90 8.88 11.83 8.25
N LEU A 91 9.24 12.74 7.33
CA LEU A 91 10.51 12.73 6.62
C LEU A 91 11.70 12.84 7.59
N GLN A 92 11.64 13.78 8.53
CA GLN A 92 12.68 13.92 9.55
C GLN A 92 12.82 12.66 10.40
N GLN A 93 11.69 12.10 10.86
CA GLN A 93 11.68 10.85 11.62
C GLN A 93 12.29 9.68 10.84
N PHE A 94 11.95 9.56 9.55
CA PHE A 94 12.53 8.57 8.66
C PHE A 94 14.04 8.72 8.55
N LEU A 95 14.53 9.94 8.27
CA LEU A 95 15.96 10.21 8.09
C LEU A 95 16.75 9.94 9.37
N THR A 96 16.26 10.39 10.52
CA THR A 96 16.87 10.13 11.83
C THR A 96 16.91 8.64 12.16
N THR A 97 15.82 7.91 11.89
CA THR A 97 15.77 6.46 12.10
C THR A 97 16.77 5.75 11.20
N LYS A 98 16.84 6.13 9.92
CA LYS A 98 17.79 5.60 8.93
C LYS A 98 19.23 5.83 9.37
N GLU A 99 19.58 7.05 9.75
CA GLU A 99 20.93 7.37 10.22
C GLU A 99 21.32 6.56 11.47
N LYS A 100 20.41 6.47 12.45
CA LYS A 100 20.62 5.65 13.65
C LYS A 100 20.85 4.19 13.28
N GLN A 101 20.09 3.65 12.32
CA GLN A 101 20.28 2.28 11.87
C GLN A 101 21.61 2.09 11.18
N LEU A 102 22.04 3.00 10.32
CA LEU A 102 23.32 2.90 9.63
C LEU A 102 24.52 2.88 10.60
N LYS A 103 24.42 3.59 11.72
CA LYS A 103 25.48 3.64 12.76
C LYS A 103 25.38 2.51 13.80
N SER A 104 24.23 1.86 13.90
CA SER A 104 23.96 0.83 14.90
C SER A 104 24.65 -0.50 14.57
N ARG A 105 25.09 -1.22 15.60
CA ARG A 105 25.52 -2.63 15.50
C ARG A 105 24.39 -3.62 15.73
N ALA A 106 23.21 -3.16 16.15
CA ALA A 106 22.07 -4.02 16.41
C ALA A 106 21.57 -4.69 15.10
N PRO A 107 20.97 -5.88 15.20
CA PRO A 107 20.25 -6.51 14.08
C PRO A 107 19.25 -5.53 13.47
N LEU A 108 19.11 -5.55 12.14
CA LEU A 108 18.16 -4.67 11.43
C LEU A 108 16.72 -5.14 11.63
N GLU A 109 16.55 -6.41 12.00
CA GLU A 109 15.32 -7.18 12.00
C GLU A 109 14.42 -6.89 13.22
N SER A 110 14.60 -5.73 13.87
CA SER A 110 13.68 -5.36 14.93
C SER A 110 12.36 -4.91 14.32
N LYS A 111 11.29 -5.63 14.65
CA LYS A 111 9.90 -5.27 14.30
C LYS A 111 9.57 -3.79 14.58
N SER A 112 10.14 -3.21 15.63
CA SER A 112 9.95 -1.80 15.99
C SER A 112 10.52 -0.80 14.97
N ILE A 113 11.63 -1.14 14.32
CA ILE A 113 12.29 -0.32 13.30
C ILE A 113 11.41 -0.28 12.05
N PHE A 114 10.94 -1.44 11.59
CA PHE A 114 10.09 -1.52 10.41
C PHE A 114 8.74 -0.84 10.60
N LYS A 115 8.15 -0.92 11.80
CA LYS A 115 6.96 -0.13 12.13
C LYS A 115 7.23 1.37 12.01
N THR A 116 8.39 1.83 12.46
CA THR A 116 8.78 3.25 12.35
C THR A 116 8.93 3.68 10.89
N TYR A 117 9.58 2.87 10.05
CA TYR A 117 9.66 3.16 8.61
C TYR A 117 8.31 3.14 7.94
N TYR A 118 7.47 2.13 8.23
CA TYR A 118 6.13 2.04 7.69
C TYR A 118 5.27 3.26 8.03
N ASP A 119 5.25 3.71 9.28
CA ASP A 119 4.45 4.88 9.69
C ASP A 119 4.92 6.15 8.98
N ALA A 120 6.24 6.30 8.80
CA ALA A 120 6.81 7.42 8.09
C ALA A 120 6.48 7.36 6.59
N LEU A 121 6.70 6.21 5.94
CA LEU A 121 6.42 6.01 4.52
C LEU A 121 4.92 6.14 4.20
N ASP A 122 4.05 5.64 5.08
CA ASP A 122 2.60 5.81 4.97
C ASP A 122 2.23 7.28 4.98
N THR A 123 2.78 8.05 5.92
CA THR A 123 2.57 9.50 5.98
C THR A 123 3.14 10.21 4.75
N ILE A 124 4.32 9.81 4.28
CA ILE A 124 5.04 10.48 3.18
C ILE A 124 4.37 10.22 1.83
N PHE A 125 4.05 8.95 1.54
CA PHE A 125 3.63 8.50 0.20
C PHE A 125 2.15 8.15 0.10
N PHE A 126 1.54 7.67 1.18
CA PHE A 126 0.16 7.20 1.20
C PHE A 126 -0.71 8.03 2.14
N PHE A 127 -0.26 9.26 2.43
CA PHE A 127 -0.98 10.28 3.19
C PHE A 127 -1.59 9.77 4.52
N GLY A 128 -0.95 8.78 5.15
CA GLY A 128 -1.38 8.20 6.42
C GLY A 128 -2.57 7.23 6.32
N SER A 129 -2.91 6.76 5.11
CA SER A 129 -4.11 5.94 4.87
C SER A 129 -3.95 4.48 5.24
N LEU A 130 -2.72 3.96 5.25
CA LEU A 130 -2.45 2.57 5.62
C LEU A 130 -2.31 2.38 7.13
N LYS A 131 -2.21 3.47 7.91
CA LYS A 131 -2.04 3.45 9.36
C LYS A 131 -2.99 2.47 10.03
N ASP A 132 -2.40 1.55 10.79
CA ASP A 132 -3.08 0.50 11.55
C ASP A 132 -3.88 -0.51 10.71
N LEU A 133 -3.76 -0.48 9.37
CA LEU A 133 -4.40 -1.45 8.46
C LEU A 133 -3.49 -2.63 8.12
N CYS A 134 -2.17 -2.47 8.12
CA CYS A 134 -1.24 -3.56 7.86
C CYS A 134 -0.46 -3.97 9.10
N LYS A 135 -0.37 -5.28 9.31
CA LYS A 135 0.63 -5.89 10.20
C LYS A 135 1.94 -6.02 9.43
N ILE A 136 3.07 -5.85 10.10
CA ILE A 136 4.39 -6.08 9.51
C ILE A 136 5.06 -7.24 10.25
N SER A 137 5.61 -8.18 9.49
CA SER A 137 6.38 -9.30 10.00
C SER A 137 7.68 -9.45 9.24
N ILE A 138 8.72 -9.90 9.94
CA ILE A 138 9.96 -10.35 9.30
C ILE A 138 9.99 -11.85 9.44
N CYS A 139 10.21 -12.52 8.33
CA CYS A 139 10.22 -13.97 8.24
C CYS A 139 11.66 -14.46 8.03
N PRO A 140 11.98 -15.71 8.46
CA PRO A 140 13.32 -16.27 8.26
C PRO A 140 13.74 -16.29 6.78
N PRO A 141 15.04 -16.35 6.50
CA PRO A 141 15.54 -16.44 5.13
C PRO A 141 14.89 -17.61 4.36
N ARG A 142 14.57 -17.38 3.08
CA ARG A 142 13.95 -18.33 2.14
C ARG A 142 12.54 -18.79 2.50
N SER A 143 11.88 -18.20 3.50
CA SER A 143 10.51 -18.55 3.88
C SER A 143 9.46 -18.14 2.86
N LEU A 144 9.75 -17.10 2.05
CA LEU A 144 8.84 -16.60 1.02
C LEU A 144 9.05 -17.27 -0.35
N GLY A 145 10.03 -18.17 -0.46
CA GLY A 145 10.42 -18.85 -1.70
C GLY A 145 11.62 -18.19 -2.39
N ARG A 146 12.20 -18.87 -3.39
CA ARG A 146 13.54 -18.56 -3.95
C ARG A 146 13.70 -17.15 -4.54
N ASN A 147 12.61 -16.48 -4.90
CA ASN A 147 12.64 -15.22 -5.65
C ASN A 147 11.78 -14.10 -5.01
N ARG A 148 11.43 -14.22 -3.72
CA ARG A 148 10.66 -13.19 -3.02
C ARG A 148 11.49 -12.67 -1.85
N VAL A 149 11.51 -11.36 -1.69
CA VAL A 149 12.11 -10.66 -0.52
C VAL A 149 11.04 -9.96 0.31
N GLY A 150 9.84 -9.80 -0.25
CA GLY A 150 8.64 -9.35 0.43
C GLY A 150 7.40 -10.00 -0.18
N GLN A 151 6.30 -9.93 0.56
CA GLN A 151 4.97 -10.13 0.03
C GLN A 151 3.91 -9.43 0.88
N PHE A 152 2.86 -8.96 0.23
CA PHE A 152 1.62 -8.55 0.87
C PHE A 152 0.57 -9.66 0.80
N ILE A 153 -0.03 -9.96 1.96
CA ILE A 153 -1.13 -10.91 2.10
C ILE A 153 -2.38 -10.15 2.53
N ASN A 154 -3.37 -10.09 1.64
CA ASN A 154 -4.67 -9.51 1.95
C ASN A 154 -5.48 -10.49 2.81
N PHE A 155 -5.90 -10.09 4.01
CA PHE A 155 -6.78 -10.92 4.85
C PHE A 155 -8.25 -10.84 4.45
N GLY A 156 -8.56 -10.04 3.43
CA GLY A 156 -9.90 -9.81 2.94
C GLY A 156 -10.78 -9.14 3.99
N VAL A 157 -12.08 -9.37 3.85
CA VAL A 157 -13.09 -8.74 4.70
C VAL A 157 -12.90 -9.18 6.16
N THR A 158 -12.72 -10.45 6.48
CA THR A 158 -12.76 -10.89 7.89
C THR A 158 -11.64 -10.34 8.76
N GLY A 159 -10.50 -9.93 8.18
CA GLY A 159 -9.34 -9.42 8.90
C GLY A 159 -8.73 -10.46 9.85
N ARG A 160 -7.43 -10.39 10.10
CA ARG A 160 -6.80 -11.19 11.15
C ARG A 160 -6.22 -10.23 12.17
N ASP A 161 -6.55 -10.41 13.45
CA ASP A 161 -6.09 -9.57 14.56
C ASP A 161 -6.46 -8.07 14.41
N GLY A 162 -7.51 -7.74 13.66
CA GLY A 162 -7.93 -6.35 13.40
C GLY A 162 -7.19 -5.66 12.26
N TYR A 163 -6.31 -6.35 11.53
CA TYR A 163 -5.63 -5.82 10.34
C TYR A 163 -6.33 -6.25 9.04
N ALA A 164 -6.26 -5.39 8.03
CA ALA A 164 -6.74 -5.67 6.67
C ALA A 164 -5.74 -6.53 5.87
N GLY A 165 -4.45 -6.49 6.21
CA GLY A 165 -3.44 -7.34 5.59
C GLY A 165 -2.15 -7.46 6.38
N LEU A 166 -1.24 -8.27 5.87
CA LEU A 166 0.08 -8.54 6.43
C LEU A 166 1.14 -8.30 5.36
N ILE A 167 2.12 -7.45 5.68
CA ILE A 167 3.36 -7.30 4.93
C ILE A 167 4.40 -8.20 5.59
N GLU A 168 4.89 -9.19 4.85
CA GLU A 168 6.00 -10.03 5.25
C GLU A 168 7.26 -9.62 4.50
N LEU A 169 8.35 -9.42 5.22
CA LEU A 169 9.67 -9.15 4.66
C LEU A 169 10.58 -10.33 5.01
N GLU A 170 11.32 -10.85 4.04
CA GLU A 170 12.30 -11.89 4.28
C GLU A 170 13.56 -11.30 4.91
N ASP A 171 14.10 -11.96 5.94
CA ASP A 171 15.42 -11.62 6.45
C ASP A 171 16.49 -11.91 5.39
N THR A 172 17.10 -10.86 4.85
CA THR A 172 18.11 -10.95 3.79
C THR A 172 19.54 -11.12 4.32
N THR A 173 19.72 -11.24 5.65
CA THR A 173 21.04 -11.34 6.28
C THR A 173 21.87 -12.52 5.78
N GLU A 174 21.23 -13.68 5.56
CA GLU A 174 21.91 -14.90 5.09
C GLU A 174 21.84 -15.09 3.57
N ARG A 175 21.01 -14.31 2.88
CA ARG A 175 20.77 -14.47 1.44
C ARG A 175 21.97 -14.01 0.61
N PHE A 176 22.69 -13.02 1.12
CA PHE A 176 23.77 -12.37 0.41
C PHE A 176 25.10 -12.57 1.13
N VAL A 177 25.81 -13.63 0.73
CA VAL A 177 27.04 -14.09 1.41
C VAL A 177 28.24 -13.20 1.08
N ASP A 178 28.18 -12.34 0.05
CA ASP A 178 29.27 -11.43 -0.29
C ASP A 178 29.25 -10.18 0.62
N PRO A 179 30.15 -10.11 1.64
CA PRO A 179 30.15 -9.04 2.63
C PRO A 179 30.66 -7.71 2.05
N GLY A 180 31.38 -7.76 0.92
CA GLY A 180 31.89 -6.57 0.23
C GLY A 180 30.81 -5.84 -0.56
N VAL A 181 29.80 -6.58 -1.04
CA VAL A 181 28.70 -6.05 -1.85
C VAL A 181 27.51 -5.64 -0.98
N HIS A 182 27.16 -6.44 0.02
CA HIS A 182 25.90 -6.29 0.77
C HIS A 182 26.11 -5.63 2.12
N THR A 183 26.64 -4.41 2.06
CA THR A 183 26.86 -3.57 3.25
C THR A 183 25.56 -3.35 4.04
N ARG A 184 25.68 -3.01 5.33
CA ARG A 184 24.52 -2.61 6.14
C ARG A 184 23.70 -1.49 5.50
N LYS A 185 24.37 -0.53 4.83
CA LYS A 185 23.73 0.55 4.08
C LYS A 185 22.87 0.02 2.95
N TRP A 186 23.38 -0.95 2.21
CA TRP A 186 22.63 -1.62 1.15
C TRP A 186 21.42 -2.35 1.72
N ARG A 187 21.58 -3.15 2.79
CA ARG A 187 20.45 -3.88 3.41
C ARG A 187 19.34 -2.97 3.93
N VAL A 188 19.70 -1.88 4.61
CA VAL A 188 18.69 -0.88 5.05
C VAL A 188 17.93 -0.31 3.87
N HIS A 189 18.62 -0.07 2.75
CA HIS A 189 18.00 0.44 1.54
C HIS A 189 17.03 -0.56 0.91
N ASP A 190 17.50 -1.79 0.70
CA ASP A 190 16.75 -2.91 0.13
C ASP A 190 15.47 -3.20 0.94
N TYR A 191 15.55 -3.18 2.26
CA TYR A 191 14.41 -3.32 3.15
C TYR A 191 13.38 -2.19 3.02
N ILE A 192 13.82 -0.95 2.84
CA ILE A 192 12.94 0.20 2.67
C ILE A 192 12.23 0.14 1.31
N GLU A 193 12.96 -0.19 0.25
CA GLU A 193 12.42 -0.38 -1.10
C GLU A 193 11.38 -1.51 -1.12
N THR A 194 11.73 -2.67 -0.55
CA THR A 194 10.81 -3.81 -0.45
C THR A 194 9.58 -3.44 0.38
N LEU A 195 9.74 -2.78 1.54
CA LEU A 195 8.61 -2.34 2.34
C LEU A 195 7.68 -1.40 1.56
N LEU A 196 8.25 -0.41 0.85
CA LEU A 196 7.48 0.55 0.07
C LEU A 196 6.75 -0.12 -1.11
N HIS A 197 7.39 -1.09 -1.76
CA HIS A 197 6.80 -1.94 -2.80
C HIS A 197 5.57 -2.69 -2.28
N GLU A 198 5.69 -3.38 -1.13
CA GLU A 198 4.56 -4.11 -0.54
C GLU A 198 3.47 -3.18 0.00
N MET A 199 3.82 -1.98 0.48
CA MET A 199 2.84 -0.96 0.86
C MET A 199 2.01 -0.47 -0.34
N LEU A 200 2.60 -0.38 -1.54
CA LEU A 200 1.86 -0.02 -2.74
C LEU A 200 0.87 -1.12 -3.14
N HIS A 201 1.27 -2.40 -3.03
CA HIS A 201 0.32 -3.52 -3.16
C HIS A 201 -0.81 -3.38 -2.15
N ALA A 202 -0.49 -3.16 -0.88
CA ALA A 202 -1.47 -3.00 0.19
C ALA A 202 -2.47 -1.87 -0.09
N TYR A 203 -1.99 -0.72 -0.58
CA TYR A 203 -2.83 0.43 -0.94
C TYR A 203 -3.88 0.07 -1.98
N PHE A 204 -3.49 -0.53 -3.10
CA PHE A 204 -4.45 -0.94 -4.12
C PHE A 204 -5.37 -2.07 -3.62
N ASP A 205 -4.84 -3.01 -2.86
CA ASP A 205 -5.59 -4.18 -2.45
C ASP A 205 -6.65 -3.91 -1.39
N ILE A 206 -6.36 -2.99 -0.47
CA ILE A 206 -7.28 -2.59 0.60
C ILE A 206 -8.35 -1.64 0.06
N PHE A 207 -7.99 -0.72 -0.83
CA PHE A 207 -8.89 0.37 -1.22
C PHE A 207 -9.63 0.18 -2.55
N ALA A 208 -9.14 -0.66 -3.47
CA ALA A 208 -9.87 -0.91 -4.71
C ALA A 208 -11.15 -1.75 -4.45
N CYS A 209 -12.29 -1.37 -5.06
CA CYS A 209 -13.53 -2.13 -4.87
C CYS A 209 -13.38 -3.55 -5.42
N ILE A 210 -13.88 -4.52 -4.66
CA ILE A 210 -14.10 -5.91 -5.09
C ILE A 210 -15.57 -6.33 -4.90
N CYS A 211 -16.45 -5.35 -4.70
CA CYS A 211 -17.87 -5.50 -4.39
C CYS A 211 -18.67 -6.32 -5.42
N HIS A 212 -18.22 -6.38 -6.67
CA HIS A 212 -18.88 -7.17 -7.71
C HIS A 212 -17.90 -7.57 -8.82
N ALA A 213 -18.27 -8.59 -9.60
CA ALA A 213 -17.43 -9.16 -10.67
C ALA A 213 -16.91 -8.12 -11.67
N ARG A 214 -17.66 -7.04 -11.95
CA ARG A 214 -17.16 -5.93 -12.81
C ARG A 214 -16.01 -5.13 -12.16
N CYS A 215 -16.03 -4.90 -10.84
CA CYS A 215 -14.98 -4.19 -10.12
C CYS A 215 -13.75 -5.09 -10.00
N GLU A 216 -13.93 -6.37 -9.69
CA GLU A 216 -12.83 -7.32 -9.68
C GLU A 216 -12.15 -7.44 -11.05
N ARG A 217 -12.92 -7.53 -12.15
CA ARG A 217 -12.36 -7.50 -13.51
C ARG A 217 -11.63 -6.21 -13.81
N ARG A 218 -12.16 -5.06 -13.38
CA ARG A 218 -11.48 -3.77 -13.56
C ARG A 218 -10.18 -3.71 -12.76
N LYS A 219 -10.19 -4.21 -11.52
CA LYS A 219 -9.00 -4.32 -10.66
C LYS A 219 -7.93 -5.21 -11.32
N LYS A 220 -8.29 -6.43 -11.73
CA LYS A 220 -7.40 -7.36 -12.45
C LYS A 220 -6.86 -6.77 -13.75
N ARG A 221 -7.69 -6.03 -14.50
CA ARG A 221 -7.22 -5.34 -15.70
C ARG A 221 -6.15 -4.29 -15.35
N ALA A 222 -6.42 -3.40 -14.40
CA ALA A 222 -5.51 -2.31 -14.07
C ALA A 222 -4.24 -2.75 -13.32
N LEU A 223 -4.34 -3.76 -12.46
CA LEU A 223 -3.23 -4.30 -11.66
C LEU A 223 -2.58 -5.54 -12.27
N GLY A 224 -3.10 -6.06 -13.37
CA GLY A 224 -2.54 -7.27 -13.98
C GLY A 224 -2.75 -8.53 -13.15
N THR A 225 -2.10 -9.61 -13.57
CA THR A 225 -2.18 -10.93 -12.93
C THR A 225 -1.28 -11.01 -11.70
N SER A 226 -0.10 -10.38 -11.78
CA SER A 226 0.88 -10.40 -10.68
C SER A 226 0.71 -9.25 -9.69
N GLY A 227 -0.23 -8.32 -9.93
CA GLY A 227 -0.38 -7.09 -9.15
C GLY A 227 0.42 -5.90 -9.69
N HIS A 228 1.25 -6.11 -10.72
CA HIS A 228 2.15 -5.10 -11.30
C HIS A 228 1.70 -4.55 -12.67
N GLY A 229 0.40 -4.50 -12.90
CA GLY A 229 -0.20 -3.94 -14.10
C GLY A 229 -0.02 -2.42 -14.22
N THR A 230 -0.63 -1.83 -15.23
CA THR A 230 -0.40 -0.43 -15.61
C THR A 230 -0.61 0.56 -14.47
N ALA A 231 -1.70 0.44 -13.69
CA ALA A 231 -1.96 1.38 -12.59
C ALA A 231 -0.89 1.29 -11.49
N TRP A 232 -0.39 0.09 -11.22
CA TRP A 232 0.69 -0.12 -10.26
C TRP A 232 2.00 0.47 -10.78
N GLN A 233 2.35 0.25 -12.06
CA GLN A 233 3.57 0.78 -12.68
C GLN A 233 3.64 2.30 -12.65
N TRP A 234 2.52 2.98 -12.93
CA TRP A 234 2.44 4.44 -12.88
C TRP A 234 2.54 4.97 -11.45
N ALA A 235 1.88 4.31 -10.48
CA ALA A 235 1.99 4.72 -9.08
C ALA A 235 3.42 4.51 -8.55
N ALA A 236 4.06 3.40 -8.91
CA ALA A 236 5.45 3.12 -8.59
C ALA A 236 6.41 4.16 -9.19
N LEU A 237 6.18 4.60 -10.43
CA LEU A 237 6.97 5.66 -11.07
C LEU A 237 6.81 6.98 -10.31
N ALA A 238 5.58 7.34 -9.92
CA ALA A 238 5.31 8.56 -9.19
C ALA A 238 5.99 8.54 -7.79
N ILE A 239 6.02 7.39 -7.12
CA ILE A 239 6.76 7.19 -5.87
C ILE A 239 8.28 7.29 -6.10
N GLU A 240 8.81 6.66 -7.14
CA GLU A 240 10.23 6.76 -7.54
C GLU A 240 10.65 8.22 -7.74
N GLU A 241 9.88 9.00 -8.49
CA GLU A 241 10.15 10.42 -8.73
C GLU A 241 10.08 11.22 -7.44
N LYS A 242 9.00 11.10 -6.67
CA LYS A 242 8.86 11.83 -5.40
C LYS A 242 9.94 11.44 -4.38
N SER A 243 10.37 10.18 -4.36
CA SER A 243 11.48 9.74 -3.51
C SER A 243 12.82 10.36 -3.93
N GLY A 244 13.05 10.53 -5.24
CA GLY A 244 14.19 11.25 -5.78
C GLY A 244 14.27 12.69 -5.26
N ASP A 245 13.13 13.38 -5.25
CA ASP A 245 13.03 14.76 -4.75
C ASP A 245 13.26 14.84 -3.23
N LEU A 246 12.66 13.93 -2.45
CA LEU A 246 12.70 13.98 -0.98
C LEU A 246 14.03 13.47 -0.39
N PHE A 247 14.65 12.47 -1.02
CA PHE A 247 15.80 11.75 -0.47
C PHE A 247 17.09 11.95 -1.28
N PHE A 248 17.05 12.75 -2.35
CA PHE A 248 18.14 12.92 -3.33
C PHE A 248 18.60 11.58 -3.95
N LYS A 249 17.74 10.56 -3.87
CA LYS A 249 17.95 9.23 -4.43
C LYS A 249 16.59 8.58 -4.63
N LYS A 250 16.35 8.06 -5.84
CA LYS A 250 15.13 7.30 -6.14
C LYS A 250 15.19 5.93 -5.44
N PHE A 251 14.09 5.54 -4.82
CA PHE A 251 13.84 4.16 -4.41
C PHE A 251 13.43 3.36 -5.63
N ASP A 252 14.12 2.27 -5.93
CA ASP A 252 13.74 1.35 -6.98
C ASP A 252 12.50 0.57 -6.54
N MET A 253 11.38 0.81 -7.21
CA MET A 253 10.15 0.06 -6.96
C MET A 253 10.13 -1.28 -7.70
N CYS A 254 11.22 -1.67 -8.38
CA CYS A 254 11.35 -2.87 -9.20
C CYS A 254 10.36 -2.91 -10.38
N ARG A 255 10.12 -1.76 -11.01
CA ARG A 255 9.18 -1.62 -12.13
C ARG A 255 9.55 -2.44 -13.36
N GLU A 256 10.81 -2.39 -13.78
CA GLU A 256 11.28 -3.12 -14.96
C GLU A 256 11.13 -4.66 -14.81
N PRO A 257 11.69 -5.32 -13.77
CA PRO A 257 11.54 -6.76 -13.62
C PRO A 257 10.08 -7.18 -13.43
N SER A 258 9.28 -6.39 -12.71
CA SER A 258 7.85 -6.68 -12.53
C SER A 258 7.03 -6.51 -13.82
N TRP A 259 7.35 -5.52 -14.65
CA TRP A 259 6.72 -5.33 -15.95
C TRP A 259 7.06 -6.46 -16.93
N ASN A 260 8.29 -6.95 -16.92
CA ASN A 260 8.71 -8.08 -17.75
C ASN A 260 7.95 -9.35 -17.37
N LEU A 261 7.78 -9.62 -16.07
CA LEU A 261 6.98 -10.75 -15.57
C LEU A 261 5.51 -10.63 -16.00
N GLU A 262 4.92 -9.44 -15.84
CA GLU A 262 3.54 -9.18 -16.23
C GLU A 262 3.35 -9.32 -17.75
N SER A 263 4.27 -8.79 -18.55
CA SER A 263 4.26 -8.88 -20.01
C SER A 263 4.41 -10.32 -20.52
N ALA A 264 5.23 -11.15 -19.86
CA ALA A 264 5.36 -12.56 -20.20
C ALA A 264 4.03 -13.31 -20.00
N ALA A 265 3.33 -13.05 -18.89
CA ALA A 265 2.01 -13.63 -18.63
C ALA A 265 0.97 -13.27 -19.71
N TYR A 266 1.07 -12.06 -20.29
CA TYR A 266 0.23 -11.67 -21.43
C TYR A 266 0.57 -12.42 -22.72
N ARG A 267 1.86 -12.65 -23.01
CA ARG A 267 2.31 -13.33 -24.23
C ARG A 267 1.91 -14.80 -24.26
N ASP A 268 1.96 -15.47 -23.10
CA ASP A 268 1.67 -16.90 -22.98
C ASP A 268 0.16 -17.22 -23.03
N GLY A 269 -0.69 -16.23 -23.30
CA GLY A 269 -2.14 -16.43 -23.45
C GLY A 269 -2.87 -16.74 -22.15
N ALA A 270 -2.18 -16.67 -21.00
CA ALA A 270 -2.78 -16.84 -19.68
C ALA A 270 -3.81 -15.73 -19.37
N VAL A 271 -3.77 -14.61 -20.10
CA VAL A 271 -4.78 -13.56 -20.06
C VAL A 271 -5.51 -13.51 -21.42
N HIS A 272 -6.77 -13.91 -21.43
CA HIS A 272 -7.65 -13.87 -22.61
C HIS A 272 -7.57 -12.47 -23.27
N ARG A 273 -7.28 -12.46 -24.57
CA ARG A 273 -6.94 -11.30 -25.43
C ARG A 273 -8.08 -10.26 -25.62
N GLN A 274 -8.98 -10.08 -24.66
CA GLN A 274 -10.30 -9.46 -24.87
C GLN A 274 -10.49 -8.02 -24.38
N THR A 275 -9.55 -7.37 -23.68
CA THR A 275 -9.88 -6.07 -23.04
C THR A 275 -8.76 -5.04 -22.96
N TRP A 276 -8.04 -4.79 -24.04
CA TRP A 276 -7.28 -3.55 -24.17
C TRP A 276 -7.59 -2.94 -25.52
N GLY A 277 -8.62 -2.09 -25.55
CA GLY A 277 -9.04 -1.30 -26.71
C GLY A 277 -8.03 -0.22 -27.07
N PHE A 278 -6.78 -0.63 -27.32
CA PHE A 278 -5.86 0.13 -28.16
C PHE A 278 -6.08 -0.37 -29.58
N GLU A 279 -7.19 0.04 -30.19
CA GLU A 279 -7.23 0.12 -31.65
C GLU A 279 -6.30 1.27 -32.05
N LYS A 280 -5.45 0.99 -33.03
CA LYS A 280 -4.47 1.93 -33.61
C LYS A 280 -5.16 3.08 -34.31
#